data_AF-A0A4S0I8W9-F1
#
_entry.id   AF-A0A4S0I8W9-F1
#
_cell.length_a   1.000
_cell.length_b   1.000
_cell.length_c   1.000
_cell.angle_alpha   90.00
_cell.angle_beta   90.00
_cell.angle_gamma   90.00
#
_symmetry.space_group_name_H-M   'P 1'
#
loop_
_entity.id
_entity.type
_entity.pdbx_description
1 polymer ?
#
loop_
_entity_poly.entity_id
_entity_poly.type
_entity_poly.pdbx_seq_one_letter_code
_entity_poly.pdbx_strand_id
1 'polypeptide(L)' 'AEYLLGKFGAAYTAYIKATPRFWPNPLLYRDNDELQFSTRALRRTFFDGLYFLAIFPAIELIEYLRETGVMFPAFVTLY' A
#
# COMPACT_ATOMS: atom_id res chain seq x y z
N ALA A 1 1.42 -32.42 -8.31
CA ALA A 1 2.62 -31.77 -8.91
C ALA A 1 2.58 -31.78 -10.45
N GLU A 2 1.96 -32.79 -11.07
CA GLU A 2 1.86 -32.93 -12.53
C GLU A 2 1.17 -31.76 -13.23
N TYR A 3 0.11 -31.18 -12.65
CA TYR A 3 -0.58 -30.03 -13.24
C TYR A 3 0.32 -28.79 -13.41
N LEU A 4 1.15 -28.48 -12.42
CA LEU A 4 2.07 -27.34 -12.46
C LEU A 4 3.26 -27.62 -13.39
N LEU A 5 3.71 -28.88 -13.46
CA LEU A 5 4.77 -29.30 -14.37
C LEU A 5 4.31 -29.18 -15.83
N GLY A 6 3.05 -29.52 -16.15
CA GLY A 6 2.49 -29.33 -17.49
C GLY A 6 2.29 -27.86 -17.87
N LYS A 7 1.96 -26.99 -16.91
CA LYS A 7 1.69 -25.56 -17.16
C LYS A 7 2.95 -24.69 -17.23
N PHE A 8 3.97 -25.01 -16.45
CA PHE A 8 5.16 -24.17 -16.26
C PHE A 8 6.48 -24.86 -16.63
N GLY A 9 6.46 -26.18 -16.86
CA GLY A 9 7.58 -26.95 -17.40
C GLY A 9 8.90 -26.71 -16.67
N ALA A 10 9.91 -26.29 -17.43
CA ALA A 10 11.27 -26.06 -16.95
C ALA A 10 11.35 -25.02 -15.82
N ALA A 11 10.49 -23.99 -15.83
CA ALA A 11 10.47 -22.96 -14.79
C ALA A 11 10.04 -23.53 -13.43
N TYR A 12 9.08 -24.46 -13.43
CA TYR A 12 8.62 -25.12 -12.21
C TYR A 12 9.65 -26.13 -11.67
N THR A 13 10.37 -26.81 -12.56
CA THR A 13 11.48 -27.70 -12.15
C THR A 13 12.64 -26.90 -11.52
N ALA A 14 12.96 -25.72 -12.06
CA ALA A 14 13.94 -24.82 -11.46
C ALA A 14 13.47 -24.29 -10.09
N TYR A 15 12.18 -23.95 -9.97
CA TYR A 15 11.57 -23.49 -8.72
C TYR A 15 11.60 -24.54 -7.61
N ILE A 16 11.24 -25.79 -7.90
CA ILE A 16 11.29 -26.89 -6.92
C ILE A 16 12.73 -27.13 -6.43
N LYS A 17 13.72 -27.02 -7.32
CA LYS A 17 15.14 -27.17 -6.93
C LYS A 17 15.62 -26.06 -6.00
N ALA A 18 15.09 -24.85 -6.15
CA ALA A 18 15.44 -23.69 -5.34
C ALA A 18 14.64 -23.59 -4.03
N THR A 19 13.52 -24.31 -3.88
CA THR A 19 12.62 -24.18 -2.73
C THR A 19 12.75 -25.41 -1.80
N PRO A 20 13.55 -25.33 -0.72
CA PRO A 20 13.64 -26.43 0.25
C PRO A 20 12.28 -26.65 0.94
N ARG A 21 11.82 -27.91 0.96
CA ARG A 21 10.45 -28.28 1.38
C ARG A 21 10.14 -28.12 2.87
N PHE A 22 11.15 -28.11 3.74
CA PHE A 22 10.93 -28.18 5.19
C PHE A 22 11.80 -27.22 6.01
N TRP A 23 12.94 -26.78 5.48
CA TRP A 23 13.82 -25.83 6.16
C TRP A 23 14.09 -24.64 5.23
N PRO A 24 13.60 -23.43 5.55
CA PRO A 24 13.94 -22.24 4.76
C PRO A 24 15.45 -22.06 4.84
N ASN A 25 16.13 -22.07 3.69
CA ASN A 25 17.55 -21.81 3.63
C ASN A 25 17.75 -20.30 3.42
N PRO A 26 18.20 -19.52 4.43
CA PRO A 26 18.39 -18.08 4.28
C PRO A 26 19.43 -17.71 3.22
N LEU A 27 20.33 -18.63 2.83
CA LEU A 27 21.33 -18.41 1.79
C LEU A 27 20.75 -18.44 0.35
N LEU A 28 19.52 -18.95 0.19
CA LEU A 28 18.78 -18.91 -1.07
C LEU A 28 18.01 -17.58 -1.27
N TYR A 29 18.02 -16.72 -0.26
CA TYR A 29 17.48 -15.38 -0.36
C TYR A 29 18.36 -14.57 -1.32
N ARG A 30 17.90 -14.46 -2.58
CA ARG A 30 18.42 -13.50 -3.54
C ARG A 30 17.55 -12.26 -3.46
N ASP A 31 18.07 -11.23 -2.82
CA ASP A 31 17.57 -9.88 -3.01
C ASP A 31 17.73 -9.56 -4.50
N ASN A 32 16.62 -9.40 -5.22
CA ASN A 32 16.71 -8.90 -6.59
C ASN A 32 17.12 -7.43 -6.48
N ASP A 33 18.34 -7.13 -6.92
CA ASP A 33 18.99 -5.81 -6.88
C ASP A 33 18.08 -4.69 -7.42
N GLU A 34 17.22 -5.02 -8.36
CA GLU A 34 16.14 -4.16 -8.85
C GLU A 34 14.77 -4.64 -8.38
N LEU A 35 14.30 -4.08 -7.28
CA LEU A 35 12.89 -4.15 -6.90
C LEU A 35 12.10 -3.37 -7.96
N GLN A 36 11.48 -4.08 -8.91
CA GLN A 36 10.62 -3.46 -9.93
C GLN A 36 9.32 -2.96 -9.29
N PHE A 37 9.39 -1.81 -8.61
CA PHE A 37 8.20 -1.15 -8.08
C PHE A 37 7.54 -0.32 -9.19
N SER A 38 6.23 -0.43 -9.29
CA SER A 38 5.47 0.45 -10.19
C SER A 38 5.46 1.86 -9.61
N THR A 39 6.09 2.81 -10.29
CA THR A 39 6.06 4.24 -9.96
C THR A 39 4.62 4.76 -9.85
N ARG A 40 3.69 4.19 -10.63
CA ARG A 40 2.26 4.50 -10.57
C ARG A 40 1.61 4.04 -9.26
N ALA A 41 1.97 2.84 -8.78
CA ALA A 41 1.49 2.33 -7.50
C ALA A 41 2.05 3.17 -6.34
N LEU A 42 3.34 3.49 -6.38
CA LEU A 42 3.98 4.35 -5.39
C LEU A 42 3.31 5.73 -5.31
N ARG A 43 3.08 6.37 -6.46
CA ARG A 43 2.40 7.67 -6.53
C ARG A 43 0.97 7.59 -5.97
N ARG A 44 0.22 6.52 -6.29
CA ARG A 44 -1.14 6.33 -5.77
C ARG A 44 -1.14 6.20 -4.25
N THR A 45 -0.27 5.36 -3.68
CA THR A 45 -0.15 5.18 -2.23
C THR A 45 0.31 6.45 -1.53
N PHE A 46 1.19 7.22 -2.15
CA PHE A 46 1.63 8.52 -1.63
C PHE A 46 0.48 9.52 -1.51
N PHE A 47 -0.33 9.68 -2.57
CA PHE A 47 -1.49 10.57 -2.53
C PHE A 47 -2.57 10.07 -1.57
N ASP A 48 -2.77 8.76 -1.46
CA ASP A 48 -3.70 8.15 -0.49
C ASP A 48 -3.33 8.53 0.95
N GLY A 49 -2.04 8.40 1.31
CA GLY A 49 -1.53 8.87 2.61
C GLY A 49 -1.62 10.40 2.78
N LEU A 50 -1.45 11.16 1.71
CA LEU A 50 -1.57 12.62 1.75
C LEU A 50 -3.00 13.08 2.06
N TYR A 51 -4.04 12.39 1.57
CA TYR A 51 -5.42 12.69 1.93
C TYR A 51 -5.67 12.52 3.42
N PHE A 52 -5.12 11.46 4.03
CA PHE A 52 -5.22 11.26 5.47
C PHE A 52 -4.53 12.38 6.24
N LEU A 53 -3.35 12.84 5.78
CA LEU A 53 -2.66 13.97 6.43
C LEU A 53 -3.42 15.29 6.23
N ALA A 54 -4.00 15.50 5.05
CA ALA A 54 -4.72 16.72 4.69
C ALA A 54 -6.05 16.90 5.42
N ILE A 55 -6.60 15.85 6.06
CA ILE A 55 -7.86 15.95 6.80
C ILE A 55 -7.74 16.87 8.03
N PHE A 56 -6.59 16.84 8.72
CA PHE A 56 -6.35 17.67 9.89
C PHE A 56 -6.39 19.17 9.55
N PRO A 57 -5.58 19.69 8.61
CA PRO A 57 -5.66 21.11 8.24
C PRO A 57 -7.00 21.47 7.59
N ALA A 58 -7.69 20.53 6.94
CA ALA A 58 -9.03 20.78 6.41
C ALA A 58 -10.06 21.02 7.53
N ILE A 59 -10.02 20.21 8.60
CA ILE A 59 -10.89 20.40 9.77
C ILE A 59 -10.56 21.72 10.46
N GLU A 60 -9.27 21.99 10.72
CA GLU A 60 -8.81 23.25 11.34
C GLU A 60 -9.25 24.47 10.52
N LEU A 61 -9.18 24.39 9.19
CA LEU A 61 -9.65 25.47 8.31
C LEU A 61 -11.16 25.68 8.42
N ILE A 62 -11.94 24.60 8.51
CA ILE A 62 -13.40 24.67 8.70
C ILE A 62 -13.73 25.31 10.06
N GLU A 63 -13.00 24.95 11.11
CA GLU A 63 -13.15 25.54 12.44
C GLU A 63 -12.76 27.02 12.45
N TYR A 64 -11.62 27.38 11.86
CA TYR A 64 -11.18 28.76 11.73
C TYR A 64 -12.19 29.62 10.95
N LEU A 65 -12.78 29.10 9.87
CA LEU A 65 -13.83 29.78 9.09
C LEU A 65 -15.13 29.95 9.90
N ARG A 66 -15.42 29.04 10.83
CA ARG A 66 -16.53 29.15 11.78
C ARG A 66 -16.24 30.22 12.83
N GLU A 67 -15.05 30.23 13.42
CA GLU A 67 -14.66 31.19 14.46
C GLU A 67 -14.57 32.64 13.93
N THR A 68 -14.13 32.82 12.69
CA THR A 68 -14.04 34.13 12.05
C THR A 68 -15.40 34.72 11.64
N GLY A 69 -16.50 34.01 11.89
CA GLY A 69 -17.87 34.52 11.66
C GLY A 69 -18.25 34.63 10.18
N VAL A 70 -17.44 34.09 9.26
CA VAL A 70 -17.66 34.16 7.81
C VAL A 70 -18.75 33.17 7.35
N MET A 71 -19.00 32.11 8.14
CA MET A 71 -20.15 31.20 7.94
C MET A 71 -21.17 31.38 9.07
N PHE A 72 -22.31 32.01 8.77
CA PHE A 72 -23.42 32.22 9.71
C PHE A 72 -23.98 30.90 10.31
N PRO A 73 -24.59 30.97 11.50
CA PRO A 73 -24.75 29.87 12.46
C PRO A 73 -25.98 29.03 12.11
N ALA A 74 -25.89 27.69 12.12
CA ALA A 74 -27.12 26.90 11.91
C ALA A 74 -27.20 25.48 12.48
N PHE A 75 -26.13 24.77 12.86
CA PHE A 75 -26.30 23.32 13.12
C PHE A 75 -25.56 22.66 14.28
N VAL A 76 -25.25 23.37 15.38
CA VAL A 76 -24.95 22.69 16.65
C VAL A 76 -25.52 23.48 17.83
N THR A 77 -26.84 23.46 17.97
CA THR A 77 -27.45 23.33 19.30
C THR A 77 -27.92 21.89 19.38
N LEU A 78 -27.03 21.00 19.84
CA LEU A 78 -27.42 19.68 20.34
C LEU A 78 -27.40 19.78 21.88
N TYR A 79 -28.52 20.21 22.45
CA TYR A 79 -28.96 19.87 23.80
C TYR A 79 -30.48 19.89 23.85
#